data_AF-A0A812UNA2-F1
#
_entry.id   AF-A0A812UNA2-F1
#
_cell.length_a   1.000
_cell.length_b   1.000
_cell.length_c   1.000
_cell.angle_alpha   90.00
_cell.angle_beta   90.00
_cell.angle_gamma   90.00
#
_symmetry.space_group_name_H-M   'P 1'
#
loop_
_entity.id
_entity.type
_entity.pdbx_description
1 polymer ?
#
loop_
_entity_poly.entity_id
_entity_poly.type
_entity_poly.pdbx_seq_one_letter_code
_entity_poly.pdbx_strand_id
1 'polypeptide(L)'
;MAISEADGPGLVLPAPTVFGAVADGSATERPRKLSRLARCGNAIERCLDKVPFPQIRPSKCLQRQGCPFRWCEANRCCFFFGKRGCRVFGNLRKLAMFLSLCLTCVSMLLRAMPAAALSSNQGNLNDFPWASGTYECIKTDRCGGLEAKVSIGLEALLVDSKNFHIYKVIQWSASNCVENLSSLGAGSYCRICDQASKGCAGMSFLSIATGLVNAWTDIQRMRGKNDHNCIKCLAIVTNCLGALGLMLAVSIFHGLCVSEFPLEDADKTFKINLRLGTGGALVASASSINAMNVVIHWMVPVPEARWKTHGPVEEDPAAGDWPSIRGADASSVVPFDGTIPGGKTLAGAPRASVASQLMQSKDGSQKGKQN
;
A
#
# COMPACT_ATOMS: atom_id res chain seq x y z
N MET A 1 30.91 4.74 -31.91
CA MET A 1 30.07 3.54 -31.77
C MET A 1 28.71 3.90 -32.34
N ALA A 2 28.46 3.53 -33.60
CA ALA A 2 27.25 3.89 -34.33
C ALA A 2 26.15 2.88 -33.97
N ILE A 3 25.01 3.38 -33.51
CA ILE A 3 23.83 2.58 -33.19
C ILE A 3 23.05 2.44 -34.49
N SER A 4 23.08 1.23 -35.06
CA SER A 4 22.27 0.84 -36.21
C SER A 4 20.82 0.71 -35.76
N GLU A 5 19.92 1.51 -36.34
CA GLU A 5 18.48 1.28 -36.29
C GLU A 5 18.18 -0.05 -37.01
N ALA A 6 17.60 -1.00 -36.28
CA ALA A 6 17.09 -2.23 -36.83
C ALA A 6 15.57 -2.07 -37.00
N ASP A 7 15.13 -2.05 -38.25
CA ASP A 7 13.73 -2.14 -38.65
C ASP A 7 13.12 -3.45 -38.13
N GLY A 8 12.37 -3.35 -37.02
CA GLY A 8 11.58 -4.45 -36.49
C GLY A 8 10.27 -4.61 -37.28
N PRO A 9 9.80 -5.84 -37.54
CA PRO A 9 8.56 -6.08 -38.26
C PRO A 9 7.37 -5.51 -37.46
N GLY A 10 6.54 -4.73 -38.15
CA GLY A 10 5.38 -4.06 -37.59
C GLY A 10 4.46 -5.02 -36.83
N LEU A 11 4.26 -4.72 -35.55
CA LEU A 11 3.34 -5.40 -34.66
C LEU A 11 1.90 -5.07 -35.12
N VAL A 12 1.33 -5.92 -35.98
CA VAL A 12 -0.09 -5.86 -36.34
C VAL A 12 -0.89 -6.31 -35.11
N LEU A 13 -1.43 -5.34 -34.37
CA LEU A 13 -2.38 -5.60 -33.30
C LEU A 13 -3.63 -6.25 -33.89
N PRO A 14 -4.08 -7.41 -33.40
CA PRO A 14 -5.33 -8.01 -33.86
C PRO A 14 -6.50 -7.08 -33.52
N ALA A 15 -7.37 -6.87 -34.51
CA ALA A 15 -8.62 -6.14 -34.34
C ALA A 15 -9.42 -6.72 -33.16
N PRO A 16 -10.11 -5.87 -32.37
CA PRO A 16 -10.88 -6.35 -31.22
C PRO A 16 -11.98 -7.30 -31.71
N THR A 17 -11.88 -8.55 -31.29
CA THR A 17 -12.90 -9.57 -31.51
C THR A 17 -14.19 -9.08 -30.85
N VAL A 18 -15.14 -8.67 -31.68
CA VAL A 18 -16.51 -8.38 -31.28
C VAL A 18 -17.06 -9.65 -30.64
N PHE A 19 -17.31 -9.62 -29.34
CA PHE A 19 -17.99 -10.70 -28.63
C PHE A 19 -19.35 -10.92 -29.28
N GLY A 20 -19.45 -11.97 -30.09
CA GLY A 20 -20.70 -12.47 -30.63
C GLY A 20 -21.65 -12.82 -29.50
N ALA A 21 -22.86 -12.27 -29.56
CA ALA A 21 -23.96 -12.62 -28.69
C ALA A 21 -24.25 -14.12 -28.83
N VAL A 22 -23.90 -14.89 -27.80
CA VAL A 22 -24.33 -16.28 -27.67
C VAL A 22 -25.83 -16.29 -27.40
N ALA A 23 -26.56 -16.81 -28.38
CA ALA A 23 -28.01 -16.95 -28.40
C ALA A 23 -28.52 -17.91 -27.31
N ASP A 24 -29.81 -17.71 -27.02
CA ASP A 24 -30.63 -18.29 -25.97
C ASP A 24 -30.47 -19.81 -25.73
N GLY A 25 -30.03 -20.15 -24.53
CA GLY A 25 -30.02 -21.51 -24.00
C GLY A 25 -30.54 -21.55 -22.56
N SER A 26 -31.78 -22.00 -22.40
CA SER A 26 -32.47 -22.46 -21.16
C SER A 26 -32.28 -21.63 -19.87
N ALA A 27 -33.25 -20.75 -19.60
CA ALA A 27 -33.27 -19.80 -18.49
C ALA A 27 -33.66 -20.36 -17.10
N THR A 28 -33.75 -21.67 -16.89
CA THR A 28 -34.44 -22.23 -15.70
C THR A 28 -33.55 -22.62 -14.50
N GLU A 29 -32.22 -22.65 -14.61
CA GLU A 29 -31.35 -23.11 -13.49
C GLU A 29 -30.42 -22.07 -12.84
N ARG A 30 -30.32 -20.84 -13.37
CA ARG A 30 -29.44 -19.79 -12.81
C ARG A 30 -29.89 -19.09 -11.50
N PRO A 31 -31.14 -19.13 -11.00
CA PRO A 31 -31.49 -18.33 -9.81
C PRO A 31 -31.00 -18.91 -8.46
N ARG A 32 -30.60 -20.19 -8.41
CA ARG A 32 -30.25 -20.83 -7.13
C ARG A 32 -28.87 -20.45 -6.58
N LYS A 33 -27.87 -20.16 -7.44
CA LYS A 33 -26.50 -19.83 -6.99
C LYS A 33 -26.37 -18.38 -6.51
N LEU A 34 -27.00 -17.42 -7.21
CA LEU A 34 -27.01 -16.01 -6.79
C LEU A 34 -27.68 -15.80 -5.42
N SER A 35 -28.75 -16.55 -5.12
CA SER A 35 -29.42 -16.45 -3.82
C SER A 35 -28.58 -16.95 -2.64
N ARG A 36 -27.64 -17.88 -2.86
CA ARG A 36 -26.71 -18.34 -1.80
C ARG A 36 -25.65 -17.28 -1.50
N LEU A 37 -25.06 -16.68 -2.53
CA LEU A 37 -24.09 -15.59 -2.35
C LEU A 37 -24.74 -14.36 -1.69
N ALA A 38 -25.96 -14.00 -2.10
CA ALA A 38 -26.70 -12.92 -1.45
C ALA A 38 -26.99 -13.22 0.02
N ARG A 39 -27.38 -14.46 0.36
CA ARG A 39 -27.59 -14.87 1.76
C ARG A 39 -26.30 -14.82 2.59
N CYS A 40 -25.18 -15.27 2.03
CA CYS A 40 -23.88 -15.18 2.68
C CYS A 40 -23.48 -13.70 2.90
N GLY A 41 -23.64 -12.87 1.88
CA GLY A 41 -23.43 -11.42 1.96
C GLY A 41 -24.26 -10.77 3.06
N ASN A 42 -25.57 -11.08 3.13
CA ASN A 42 -26.48 -10.55 4.15
C ASN A 42 -26.16 -11.08 5.57
N ALA A 43 -25.61 -12.29 5.69
CA ALA A 43 -25.18 -12.83 6.98
C ALA A 43 -23.90 -12.13 7.48
N ILE A 44 -22.92 -11.95 6.59
CA ILE A 44 -21.70 -11.19 6.87
C ILE A 44 -22.05 -9.74 7.20
N GLU A 45 -22.95 -9.12 6.44
CA GLU A 45 -23.45 -7.78 6.70
C GLU A 45 -24.05 -7.65 8.10
N ARG A 46 -24.91 -8.58 8.51
CA ARG A 46 -25.47 -8.61 9.87
C ARG A 46 -24.41 -8.80 10.96
N CYS A 47 -23.35 -9.55 10.69
CA CYS A 47 -22.21 -9.67 11.60
C CYS A 47 -21.40 -8.39 11.68
N LEU A 48 -21.11 -7.75 10.54
CA LEU A 48 -20.37 -6.50 10.45
C LEU A 48 -21.13 -5.34 11.10
N ASP A 49 -22.46 -5.33 11.02
CA ASP A 49 -23.29 -4.31 11.68
C ASP A 49 -23.26 -4.43 13.21
N LYS A 50 -22.91 -5.59 13.76
CA LYS A 50 -22.71 -5.78 15.20
C LYS A 50 -21.33 -5.33 15.69
N VAL A 51 -20.35 -5.20 14.78
CA VAL A 51 -19.02 -4.71 15.16
C VAL A 51 -19.13 -3.21 15.43
N PRO A 52 -18.80 -2.73 16.64
CA PRO A 52 -18.85 -1.32 16.98
C PRO A 52 -17.69 -0.59 16.29
N PHE A 53 -17.78 -0.41 14.97
CA PHE A 53 -16.86 0.47 14.27
C PHE A 53 -17.12 1.90 14.74
N PRO A 54 -16.06 2.67 15.06
CA PRO A 54 -16.21 4.05 15.48
C PRO A 54 -17.17 4.77 14.51
N GLN A 55 -18.16 5.47 15.06
CA GLN A 55 -19.08 6.26 14.25
C GLN A 55 -18.30 7.43 13.67
N ILE A 56 -17.66 7.22 12.51
CA ILE A 56 -17.12 8.32 11.75
C ILE A 56 -18.33 9.01 11.12
N ARG A 57 -18.85 10.01 11.83
CA ARG A 57 -19.92 10.85 11.29
C ARG A 57 -19.34 11.61 10.09
N PRO A 58 -20.11 11.78 9.00
CA PRO A 58 -19.68 12.67 7.93
C PRO A 58 -19.37 14.04 8.55
N SER A 59 -18.28 14.67 8.10
CA SER A 59 -17.88 15.94 8.69
C SER A 59 -19.04 16.92 8.53
N LYS A 60 -19.47 17.57 9.62
CA LYS A 60 -20.51 18.61 9.59
C LYS A 60 -20.17 19.73 8.59
N CYS A 61 -18.90 19.83 8.19
CA CYS A 61 -18.42 20.68 7.11
C CYS A 61 -19.19 20.46 5.81
N LEU A 62 -19.46 19.20 5.39
CA LEU A 62 -20.15 18.93 4.11
C LEU A 62 -21.55 19.55 4.02
N GLN A 63 -22.19 19.81 5.16
CA GLN A 63 -23.49 20.48 5.25
C GLN A 63 -23.39 22.01 5.20
N ARG A 64 -22.21 22.59 5.48
CA ARG A 64 -22.01 24.04 5.50
C ARG A 64 -21.67 24.57 4.10
N GLN A 65 -22.23 25.73 3.75
CA GLN A 65 -21.78 26.49 2.58
C GLN A 65 -20.30 26.89 2.79
N GLY A 66 -19.48 26.78 1.73
CA GLY A 66 -18.04 27.08 1.77
C GLY A 66 -17.12 25.93 2.19
N CYS A 67 -17.63 24.73 2.43
CA CYS A 67 -16.76 23.59 2.72
C CYS A 67 -15.94 23.17 1.49
N PRO A 68 -14.60 23.08 1.57
CA PRO A 68 -13.75 22.73 0.42
C PRO A 68 -14.05 21.31 -0.10
N PHE A 69 -14.49 20.40 0.77
CA PHE A 69 -14.93 19.06 0.38
C PHE A 69 -16.14 19.07 -0.55
N ARG A 70 -17.01 20.09 -0.49
CA ARG A 70 -18.17 20.20 -1.38
C ARG A 70 -17.72 20.47 -2.82
N TRP A 71 -16.67 21.28 -3.00
CA TRP A 71 -16.08 21.52 -4.31
C TRP A 71 -15.39 20.25 -4.85
N CYS A 72 -14.70 19.51 -3.99
CA CYS A 72 -14.11 18.22 -4.34
C CYS A 72 -15.16 17.18 -4.73
N GLU A 73 -16.27 17.09 -3.98
CA GLU A 73 -17.38 16.16 -4.27
C GLU A 73 -18.07 16.47 -5.60
N ALA A 74 -18.19 17.76 -5.94
CA ALA A 74 -18.76 18.23 -7.20
C ALA A 74 -17.77 18.21 -8.38
N ASN A 75 -16.49 17.88 -8.14
CA ASN A 75 -15.49 17.85 -9.19
C ASN A 75 -15.82 16.75 -10.21
N ARG A 76 -15.65 17.06 -11.52
CA ARG A 76 -15.92 16.13 -12.63
C ARG A 76 -15.21 14.78 -12.47
N CYS A 77 -13.98 14.78 -11.92
CA CYS A 77 -13.19 13.58 -11.68
C CYS A 77 -13.83 12.69 -10.61
N CYS A 78 -14.16 13.26 -9.45
CA CYS A 78 -14.84 12.55 -8.36
C CYS A 78 -16.20 12.01 -8.82
N PHE A 79 -16.96 12.84 -9.53
CA PHE A 79 -18.25 12.45 -10.10
C PHE A 79 -18.13 11.28 -11.07
N PHE A 80 -17.14 11.34 -11.98
CA PHE A 80 -16.86 10.28 -12.94
C PHE A 80 -16.59 8.94 -12.24
N PHE A 81 -15.71 8.92 -11.24
CA PHE A 81 -15.43 7.70 -10.49
C PHE A 81 -16.63 7.25 -9.65
N GLY A 82 -17.33 8.20 -9.02
CA GLY A 82 -18.51 7.97 -8.19
C GLY A 82 -19.59 7.17 -8.91
N LYS A 83 -19.95 7.64 -10.11
CA LYS A 83 -21.00 7.03 -10.96
C LYS A 83 -20.59 5.66 -11.52
N ARG A 84 -19.30 5.43 -11.77
CA ARG A 84 -18.81 4.16 -12.36
C ARG A 84 -18.91 3.03 -11.35
N GLY A 85 -19.23 1.83 -11.83
CA GLY A 85 -19.30 0.61 -11.04
C GLY A 85 -20.42 -0.33 -11.51
N CYS A 86 -20.49 -1.49 -10.89
CA CYS A 86 -21.47 -2.52 -11.19
C CYS A 86 -22.54 -2.56 -10.10
N ARG A 87 -23.83 -2.58 -10.49
CA ARG A 87 -24.95 -2.65 -9.53
C ARG A 87 -24.86 -3.86 -8.59
N VAL A 88 -24.36 -5.00 -9.08
CA VAL A 88 -24.12 -6.21 -8.26
C VAL A 88 -23.20 -5.92 -7.08
N PHE A 89 -22.11 -5.18 -7.31
CA PHE A 89 -21.16 -4.79 -6.27
C PHE A 89 -21.67 -3.64 -5.40
N GLY A 90 -22.62 -2.85 -5.89
CA GLY A 90 -23.38 -1.90 -5.07
C GLY A 90 -24.21 -2.60 -3.99
N ASN A 91 -24.87 -3.72 -4.36
CA ASN A 91 -25.62 -4.54 -3.41
C ASN A 91 -24.71 -5.31 -2.44
N LEU A 92 -23.52 -5.71 -2.90
CA LEU A 92 -22.50 -6.38 -2.08
C LEU A 92 -21.45 -5.40 -1.52
N ARG A 93 -21.77 -4.10 -1.40
CA ARG A 93 -20.80 -3.05 -1.06
C ARG A 93 -20.01 -3.35 0.21
N LYS A 94 -20.70 -3.68 1.31
CA LYS A 94 -20.06 -3.97 2.61
C LYS A 94 -19.05 -5.10 2.49
N LEU A 95 -19.43 -6.20 1.84
CA LEU A 95 -18.54 -7.34 1.63
C LEU A 95 -17.33 -6.97 0.76
N ALA A 96 -17.55 -6.26 -0.34
CA ALA A 96 -16.47 -5.84 -1.24
C ALA A 96 -15.50 -4.86 -0.57
N MET A 97 -16.00 -3.88 0.17
CA MET A 97 -15.18 -2.91 0.91
C MET A 97 -14.49 -3.56 2.13
N PHE A 98 -15.11 -4.56 2.77
CA PHE A 98 -14.46 -5.36 3.81
C PHE A 98 -13.31 -6.21 3.23
N LEU A 99 -13.52 -6.84 2.07
CA LEU A 99 -12.44 -7.54 1.37
C LEU A 99 -11.30 -6.60 1.01
N SER A 100 -11.61 -5.41 0.48
CA SER A 100 -10.62 -4.35 0.21
C SER A 100 -9.84 -3.97 1.48
N LEU A 101 -10.53 -3.80 2.61
CA LEU A 101 -9.90 -3.53 3.90
C LEU A 101 -8.93 -4.65 4.31
N CYS A 102 -9.35 -5.91 4.22
CA CYS A 102 -8.49 -7.06 4.52
C CYS A 102 -7.24 -7.08 3.61
N LEU A 103 -7.41 -6.85 2.31
CA LEU A 103 -6.32 -6.76 1.35
C LEU A 103 -5.38 -5.59 1.67
N THR A 104 -5.92 -4.43 2.05
CA THR A 104 -5.14 -3.27 2.51
C THR A 104 -4.31 -3.63 3.74
N CYS A 105 -4.90 -4.29 4.74
CA CYS A 105 -4.18 -4.73 5.94
C CYS A 105 -3.05 -5.73 5.62
N VAL A 106 -3.34 -6.76 4.81
CA VAL A 106 -2.33 -7.72 4.36
C VAL A 106 -1.20 -7.00 3.61
N SER A 107 -1.56 -6.10 2.70
CA SER A 107 -0.58 -5.36 1.92
C SER A 107 0.28 -4.43 2.79
N MET A 108 -0.28 -3.81 3.82
CA MET A 108 0.50 -3.04 4.80
C MET A 108 1.51 -3.91 5.57
N LEU A 109 1.12 -5.13 5.99
CA LEU A 109 2.05 -6.07 6.62
C LEU A 109 3.19 -6.48 5.68
N LEU A 110 2.85 -6.78 4.41
CA LEU A 110 3.83 -7.11 3.38
C LEU A 110 4.81 -5.96 3.08
N ARG A 111 4.42 -4.69 3.28
CA ARG A 111 5.32 -3.52 3.18
C ARG A 111 6.13 -3.26 4.44
N ALA A 112 5.57 -3.59 5.60
CA ALA A 112 6.23 -3.41 6.89
C ALA A 112 7.37 -4.43 7.10
N MET A 113 7.20 -5.67 6.64
CA MET A 113 8.24 -6.70 6.81
C MET A 113 9.57 -6.34 6.12
N PRO A 114 9.60 -5.90 4.84
CA PRO A 114 10.83 -5.44 4.20
C PRO A 114 11.44 -4.18 4.83
N ALA A 115 10.69 -3.43 5.64
CA ALA A 115 11.26 -2.34 6.43
C ALA A 115 12.16 -2.86 7.56
N ALA A 116 12.04 -4.12 7.97
CA ALA A 116 13.03 -4.76 8.86
C ALA A 116 14.43 -4.83 8.22
N ALA A 117 14.52 -4.80 6.89
CA ALA A 117 15.78 -4.73 6.15
C ALA A 117 16.45 -3.33 6.20
N LEU A 118 15.85 -2.36 6.89
CA LEU A 118 16.54 -1.13 7.35
C LEU A 118 17.46 -1.40 8.53
N SER A 119 17.35 -2.57 9.15
CA SER A 119 18.28 -3.00 10.19
C SER A 119 19.57 -3.56 9.56
N SER A 120 20.70 -3.21 10.16
CA SER A 120 21.99 -3.85 9.89
C SER A 120 22.19 -5.16 10.67
N ASN A 121 21.16 -5.62 11.40
CA ASN A 121 21.19 -6.91 12.08
C ASN A 121 21.23 -8.06 11.06
N GLN A 122 22.15 -9.01 11.29
CA GLN A 122 22.36 -10.16 10.42
C GLN A 122 21.09 -10.98 10.17
N GLY A 123 20.29 -11.25 11.23
CA GLY A 123 19.06 -12.04 11.11
C GLY A 123 18.08 -11.39 10.15
N ASN A 124 17.85 -10.09 10.33
CA ASN A 124 16.94 -9.31 9.48
C ASN A 124 17.41 -9.28 8.01
N LEU A 125 18.72 -9.12 7.77
CA LEU A 125 19.28 -9.13 6.41
C LEU A 125 19.21 -10.51 5.75
N ASN A 126 19.26 -11.59 6.54
CA ASN A 126 19.15 -12.95 6.02
C ASN A 126 17.70 -13.37 5.74
N ASP A 127 16.75 -12.92 6.56
CA ASP A 127 15.33 -13.28 6.46
C ASP A 127 14.58 -12.43 5.42
N PHE A 128 14.90 -11.13 5.35
CA PHE A 128 14.22 -10.16 4.48
C PHE A 128 15.16 -9.41 3.52
N PRO A 129 16.11 -10.05 2.82
CA PRO A 129 16.95 -9.36 1.84
C PRO A 129 16.10 -8.79 0.71
N TRP A 130 16.43 -7.59 0.26
CA TRP A 130 15.84 -7.01 -0.95
C TRP A 130 16.42 -7.65 -2.22
N ALA A 131 17.69 -8.01 -2.20
CA ALA A 131 18.31 -8.90 -3.17
C ALA A 131 19.20 -9.92 -2.47
N SER A 132 19.30 -11.12 -3.03
CA SER A 132 20.20 -12.15 -2.52
C SER A 132 20.84 -12.93 -3.66
N GLY A 133 22.00 -13.50 -3.39
CA GLY A 133 22.73 -14.32 -4.34
C GLY A 133 23.80 -15.16 -3.67
N THR A 134 24.43 -16.02 -4.46
CA THR A 134 25.61 -16.78 -4.08
C THR A 134 26.83 -16.19 -4.76
N TYR A 135 27.90 -16.07 -3.99
CA TYR A 135 29.25 -15.77 -4.41
C TYR A 135 29.96 -17.10 -4.63
N GLU A 136 30.37 -17.38 -5.86
CA GLU A 136 31.06 -18.61 -6.24
C GLU A 136 32.42 -18.24 -6.84
N CYS A 137 33.50 -18.83 -6.33
CA CYS A 137 34.80 -18.68 -6.97
C CYS A 137 34.93 -19.63 -8.16
N ILE A 138 35.18 -19.07 -9.35
CA ILE A 138 35.39 -19.84 -10.58
C ILE A 138 36.77 -20.50 -10.57
N LYS A 139 37.80 -19.83 -10.02
CA LYS A 139 39.18 -20.33 -10.00
C LYS A 139 39.48 -21.01 -8.67
N THR A 140 39.14 -22.31 -8.59
CA THR A 140 39.31 -23.16 -7.39
C THR A 140 40.68 -23.05 -6.75
N ASP A 141 41.73 -22.93 -7.57
CA ASP A 141 43.13 -22.96 -7.14
C ASP A 141 43.53 -21.76 -6.27
N ARG A 142 42.79 -20.64 -6.34
CA ARG A 142 43.06 -19.44 -5.53
C ARG A 142 42.13 -19.28 -4.34
N CYS A 143 40.87 -19.71 -4.46
CA CYS A 143 39.86 -19.42 -3.43
C CYS A 143 39.51 -20.62 -2.56
N GLY A 144 40.06 -21.81 -2.81
CA GLY A 144 39.80 -22.99 -1.99
C GLY A 144 38.32 -23.41 -1.96
N GLY A 145 37.55 -23.14 -3.01
CA GLY A 145 36.12 -23.44 -3.05
C GLY A 145 35.26 -22.55 -2.14
N LEU A 146 35.67 -21.31 -1.90
CA LEU A 146 34.88 -20.33 -1.14
C LEU A 146 33.51 -20.11 -1.78
N GLU A 147 32.47 -20.47 -1.03
CA GLU A 147 31.07 -20.14 -1.30
C GLU A 147 30.57 -19.20 -0.18
N ALA A 148 30.01 -18.06 -0.57
CA ALA A 148 29.41 -17.12 0.39
C ALA A 148 28.04 -16.66 -0.10
N LYS A 149 27.08 -16.56 0.82
CA LYS A 149 25.78 -15.95 0.54
C LYS A 149 25.91 -14.43 0.67
N VAL A 150 25.44 -13.72 -0.34
CA VAL A 150 25.35 -12.26 -0.34
C VAL A 150 23.89 -11.88 -0.18
N SER A 151 23.59 -11.07 0.83
CA SER A 151 22.25 -10.56 1.12
C SER A 151 22.31 -9.03 1.16
N ILE A 152 21.56 -8.38 0.27
CA ILE A 152 21.52 -6.92 0.11
C ILE A 152 20.22 -6.41 0.72
N GLY A 153 20.33 -5.66 1.82
CA GLY A 153 19.23 -4.94 2.44
C GLY A 153 19.19 -3.47 2.03
N LEU A 154 18.30 -2.70 2.68
CA LEU A 154 18.18 -1.27 2.42
C LEU A 154 19.25 -0.44 3.13
N GLU A 155 19.82 -0.91 4.25
CA GLU A 155 20.84 -0.17 5.00
C GLU A 155 22.24 -0.79 4.89
N ALA A 156 22.31 -2.08 4.57
CA ALA A 156 23.58 -2.80 4.56
C ALA A 156 23.57 -4.00 3.60
N LEU A 157 24.77 -4.44 3.28
CA LEU A 157 25.06 -5.71 2.63
C LEU A 157 25.70 -6.67 3.62
N LEU A 158 25.22 -7.91 3.63
CA LEU A 158 25.73 -9.01 4.42
C LEU A 158 26.41 -10.00 3.50
N VAL A 159 27.65 -10.35 3.83
CA VAL A 159 28.37 -11.49 3.26
C VAL A 159 28.52 -12.54 4.35
N ASP A 160 27.96 -13.73 4.11
CA ASP A 160 27.90 -14.84 5.07
C ASP A 160 28.45 -16.12 4.42
N SER A 161 29.53 -16.67 4.97
CA SER A 161 30.05 -17.98 4.58
C SER A 161 30.19 -18.87 5.82
N LYS A 162 29.32 -19.87 5.90
CA LYS A 162 29.33 -20.85 7.01
C LYS A 162 30.60 -21.68 7.04
N ASN A 163 31.10 -22.07 5.86
CA ASN A 163 32.27 -22.95 5.74
C ASN A 163 33.57 -22.28 6.20
N PHE A 164 33.67 -20.96 6.02
CA PHE A 164 34.87 -20.19 6.34
C PHE A 164 34.67 -19.29 7.57
N HIS A 165 33.52 -19.39 8.25
CA HIS A 165 33.12 -18.55 9.37
C HIS A 165 33.26 -17.04 9.08
N ILE A 166 32.97 -16.64 7.84
CA ILE A 166 33.04 -15.24 7.41
C ILE A 166 31.67 -14.61 7.62
N TYR A 167 31.62 -13.58 8.45
CA TYR A 167 30.41 -12.80 8.70
C TYR A 167 30.78 -11.32 8.62
N LYS A 168 30.40 -10.66 7.53
CA LYS A 168 30.72 -9.25 7.33
C LYS A 168 29.46 -8.48 6.93
N VAL A 169 29.09 -7.51 7.76
CA VAL A 169 28.04 -6.53 7.46
C VAL A 169 28.71 -5.23 7.04
N ILE A 170 28.35 -4.74 5.86
CA ILE A 170 28.85 -3.48 5.29
C ILE A 170 27.67 -2.54 5.19
N GLN A 171 27.60 -1.54 6.06
CA GLN A 171 26.57 -0.51 6.00
C GLN A 171 26.86 0.46 4.86
N TRP A 172 25.83 0.87 4.12
CA TRP A 172 25.97 1.79 2.99
C TRP A 172 26.47 3.17 3.41
N SER A 173 26.09 3.60 4.60
CA SER A 173 26.42 4.88 5.20
C SER A 173 27.80 4.90 5.89
N ALA A 174 28.48 3.75 6.03
CA ALA A 174 29.77 3.69 6.70
C ALA A 174 30.88 4.31 5.84
N SER A 175 31.78 5.08 6.46
CA SER A 175 32.91 5.72 5.79
C SER A 175 33.85 4.74 5.10
N ASN A 176 33.99 3.53 5.66
CA ASN A 176 34.79 2.45 5.11
C ASN A 176 34.03 1.57 4.10
N CYS A 177 32.77 1.90 3.72
CA CYS A 177 32.03 1.12 2.73
C CYS A 177 32.81 1.07 1.41
N VAL A 178 33.28 2.23 0.94
CA VAL A 178 34.06 2.36 -0.30
C VAL A 178 35.34 1.53 -0.21
N GLU A 179 36.10 1.62 0.88
CA GLU A 179 37.34 0.85 1.05
C GLU A 179 37.09 -0.66 1.04
N ASN A 180 36.06 -1.10 1.78
CA ASN A 180 35.67 -2.50 1.87
C ASN A 180 35.27 -3.08 0.50
N LEU A 181 34.54 -2.30 -0.32
CA LEU A 181 34.10 -2.71 -1.65
C LEU A 181 35.09 -2.40 -2.77
N SER A 182 36.06 -1.49 -2.57
CA SER A 182 37.07 -1.15 -3.58
C SER A 182 38.00 -2.32 -3.86
N SER A 183 38.24 -3.18 -2.86
CA SER A 183 38.94 -4.45 -3.07
C SER A 183 38.24 -5.38 -4.08
N LEU A 184 36.94 -5.17 -4.32
CA LEU A 184 36.11 -5.90 -5.28
C LEU A 184 35.84 -5.08 -6.56
N GLY A 185 36.49 -3.93 -6.75
CA GLY A 185 36.21 -3.00 -7.85
C GLY A 185 34.85 -2.28 -7.74
N ALA A 186 34.19 -2.35 -6.57
CA ALA A 186 32.82 -1.89 -6.35
C ALA A 186 32.74 -0.60 -5.51
N GLY A 187 33.78 0.24 -5.49
CA GLY A 187 33.84 1.42 -4.61
C GLY A 187 32.71 2.44 -4.85
N SER A 188 32.33 2.67 -6.12
CA SER A 188 31.22 3.58 -6.49
C SER A 188 29.84 3.02 -6.13
N TYR A 189 29.74 1.70 -5.97
CA TYR A 189 28.50 0.98 -5.75
C TYR A 189 27.86 1.34 -4.40
N CYS A 190 28.66 1.54 -3.34
CA CYS A 190 28.17 1.99 -2.03
C CYS A 190 27.27 3.21 -2.13
N ARG A 191 27.72 4.24 -2.86
CA ARG A 191 26.99 5.52 -2.98
C ARG A 191 25.72 5.38 -3.80
N ILE A 192 25.77 4.60 -4.87
CA ILE A 192 24.61 4.37 -5.75
C ILE A 192 23.52 3.63 -4.97
N CYS A 193 23.89 2.56 -4.25
CA CYS A 193 22.94 1.78 -3.48
C CYS A 193 22.46 2.45 -2.20
N ASP A 194 23.28 3.27 -1.55
CA ASP A 194 22.83 4.11 -0.44
C ASP A 194 21.68 5.03 -0.89
N GLN A 195 21.86 5.72 -2.01
CA GLN A 195 20.86 6.65 -2.54
C GLN A 195 19.60 5.92 -3.01
N ALA A 196 19.77 4.82 -3.76
CA ALA A 196 18.65 4.01 -4.23
C ALA A 196 17.84 3.44 -3.06
N SER A 197 18.52 2.88 -2.05
CA SER A 197 17.87 2.26 -0.90
C SER A 197 17.13 3.26 -0.02
N LYS A 198 17.69 4.46 0.21
CA LYS A 198 16.99 5.56 0.89
C LYS A 198 15.72 5.98 0.15
N GLY A 199 15.77 6.06 -1.17
CA GLY A 199 14.60 6.29 -2.01
C GLY A 199 13.54 5.20 -1.84
N CYS A 200 13.95 3.93 -1.87
CA CYS A 200 13.07 2.77 -1.70
C CYS A 200 12.44 2.72 -0.30
N ALA A 201 13.21 3.05 0.74
CA ALA A 201 12.72 3.17 2.11
C ALA A 201 11.66 4.27 2.23
N GLY A 202 11.94 5.47 1.70
CA GLY A 202 10.98 6.59 1.69
C GLY A 202 9.67 6.24 0.98
N MET A 203 9.75 5.58 -0.18
CA MET A 203 8.59 5.11 -0.93
C MET A 203 7.79 4.04 -0.15
N SER A 204 8.48 3.16 0.57
CA SER A 204 7.83 2.15 1.42
C SER A 204 7.05 2.81 2.57
N PHE A 205 7.63 3.80 3.26
CA PHE A 205 6.93 4.55 4.31
C PHE A 205 5.72 5.34 3.77
N LEU A 206 5.88 6.02 2.64
CA LEU A 206 4.76 6.72 1.98
C LEU A 206 3.64 5.74 1.59
N SER A 207 4.01 4.54 1.14
CA SER A 207 3.06 3.48 0.80
C SER A 207 2.32 2.93 2.03
N ILE A 208 2.96 2.86 3.20
CA ILE A 208 2.28 2.51 4.46
C ILE A 208 1.30 3.62 4.86
N ALA A 209 1.71 4.90 4.76
CA ALA A 209 0.84 6.03 5.07
C ALA A 209 -0.40 6.09 4.17
N THR A 210 -0.23 5.90 2.87
CA THR A 210 -1.37 5.77 1.94
C THR A 210 -2.22 4.54 2.22
N GLY A 211 -1.63 3.44 2.69
CA GLY A 211 -2.37 2.26 3.19
C GLY A 211 -3.31 2.58 4.35
N LEU A 212 -2.90 3.42 5.31
CA LEU A 212 -3.77 3.87 6.40
C LEU A 212 -4.95 4.71 5.89
N VAL A 213 -4.69 5.60 4.93
CA VAL A 213 -5.76 6.37 4.26
C VAL A 213 -6.72 5.42 3.53
N ASN A 214 -6.20 4.41 2.84
CA ASN A 214 -7.02 3.41 2.16
C ASN A 214 -7.91 2.64 3.14
N ALA A 215 -7.34 2.13 4.23
CA ALA A 215 -8.10 1.44 5.28
C ALA A 215 -9.20 2.35 5.87
N TRP A 216 -8.91 3.63 6.08
CA TRP A 216 -9.90 4.61 6.51
C TRP A 216 -11.02 4.78 5.47
N THR A 217 -10.65 4.96 4.19
CA THR A 217 -11.64 5.07 3.11
C THR A 217 -12.48 3.80 2.96
N ASP A 218 -11.90 2.61 3.07
CA ASP A 218 -12.62 1.32 3.05
C ASP A 218 -13.69 1.29 4.15
N ILE A 219 -13.32 1.66 5.39
CA ILE A 219 -14.24 1.72 6.53
C ILE A 219 -15.40 2.70 6.28
N GLN A 220 -15.10 3.87 5.72
CA GLN A 220 -16.13 4.84 5.38
C GLN A 220 -17.08 4.30 4.30
N ARG A 221 -16.51 3.72 3.24
CA ARG A 221 -17.26 3.23 2.09
C ARG A 221 -18.04 1.95 2.40
N MET A 222 -17.73 1.20 3.45
CA MET A 222 -18.63 0.14 3.93
C MET A 222 -20.03 0.69 4.28
N ARG A 223 -20.12 1.96 4.70
CA ARG A 223 -21.40 2.61 5.04
C ARG A 223 -21.86 3.46 3.86
N GLY A 224 -22.95 3.05 3.20
CA GLY A 224 -23.52 3.82 2.08
C GLY A 224 -23.82 5.30 2.43
N LYS A 225 -24.14 5.61 3.68
CA LYS A 225 -24.37 6.99 4.15
C LYS A 225 -23.10 7.86 4.08
N ASN A 226 -21.92 7.26 4.21
CA ASN A 226 -20.63 7.94 4.21
C ASN A 226 -19.85 7.71 2.90
N ASP A 227 -20.38 6.93 1.96
CA ASP A 227 -19.74 6.68 0.67
C ASP A 227 -19.98 7.89 -0.24
N HIS A 228 -18.94 8.72 -0.37
CA HIS A 228 -18.92 9.95 -1.15
C HIS A 228 -18.06 9.78 -2.41
N ASN A 229 -18.35 10.55 -3.46
CA ASN A 229 -17.62 10.54 -4.72
C ASN A 229 -16.13 10.84 -4.51
N CYS A 230 -15.81 11.83 -3.67
CA CYS A 230 -14.44 12.19 -3.32
C CYS A 230 -13.71 11.09 -2.55
N ILE A 231 -14.40 10.35 -1.67
CA ILE A 231 -13.79 9.26 -0.90
C ILE A 231 -13.45 8.08 -1.82
N LYS A 232 -14.35 7.75 -2.76
CA LYS A 232 -14.06 6.75 -3.80
C LYS A 232 -12.88 7.17 -4.67
N CYS A 233 -12.87 8.42 -5.14
CA CYS A 233 -11.79 8.97 -5.96
C CYS A 233 -10.45 8.90 -5.22
N LEU A 234 -10.43 9.37 -3.96
CA LEU A 234 -9.27 9.34 -3.10
C LEU A 234 -8.74 7.90 -2.99
N ALA A 235 -9.59 6.94 -2.63
CA ALA A 235 -9.22 5.53 -2.48
C ALA A 235 -8.62 4.94 -3.77
N ILE A 236 -9.16 5.28 -4.94
CA ILE A 236 -8.61 4.83 -6.23
C ILE A 236 -7.23 5.46 -6.47
N VAL A 237 -7.10 6.77 -6.32
CA VAL A 237 -5.86 7.51 -6.57
C VAL A 237 -4.75 7.06 -5.63
N THR A 238 -5.03 6.93 -4.33
CA THR A 238 -4.04 6.51 -3.33
C THR A 238 -3.60 5.06 -3.53
N ASN A 239 -4.50 4.13 -3.89
CA ASN A 239 -4.10 2.76 -4.26
C ASN A 239 -3.26 2.74 -5.55
N CYS A 240 -3.61 3.55 -6.58
CA CYS A 240 -2.81 3.68 -7.80
C CYS A 240 -1.40 4.21 -7.51
N LEU A 241 -1.30 5.31 -6.76
CA LEU A 241 -0.02 5.90 -6.36
C LEU A 241 0.81 4.93 -5.51
N GLY A 242 0.16 4.20 -4.60
CA GLY A 242 0.80 3.16 -3.80
C GLY A 242 1.33 2.00 -4.67
N ALA A 243 0.55 1.51 -5.64
CA ALA A 243 0.98 0.45 -6.56
C ALA A 243 2.17 0.89 -7.43
N LEU A 244 2.03 2.03 -8.11
CA LEU A 244 3.08 2.57 -8.99
C LEU A 244 4.35 2.92 -8.22
N GLY A 245 4.20 3.52 -7.03
CA GLY A 245 5.33 3.89 -6.18
C GLY A 245 6.14 2.67 -5.70
N LEU A 246 5.46 1.58 -5.34
CA LEU A 246 6.13 0.33 -4.95
C LEU A 246 6.79 -0.37 -6.14
N MET A 247 6.13 -0.40 -7.32
CA MET A 247 6.76 -0.94 -8.53
C MET A 247 8.01 -0.14 -8.91
N LEU A 248 7.92 1.19 -8.85
CA LEU A 248 9.06 2.06 -9.12
C LEU A 248 10.21 1.81 -8.13
N ALA A 249 9.91 1.65 -6.84
CA ALA A 249 10.93 1.32 -5.83
C ALA A 249 11.64 0.00 -6.15
N VAL A 250 10.89 -1.07 -6.46
CA VAL A 250 11.47 -2.37 -6.83
C VAL A 250 12.30 -2.25 -8.12
N SER A 251 11.81 -1.54 -9.13
CA SER A 251 12.53 -1.32 -10.38
C SER A 251 13.81 -0.52 -10.20
N ILE A 252 13.80 0.54 -9.39
CA ILE A 252 15.00 1.34 -9.07
C ILE A 252 16.01 0.49 -8.30
N PHE A 253 15.56 -0.23 -7.28
CA PHE A 253 16.43 -1.11 -6.50
C PHE A 253 17.04 -2.20 -7.38
N HIS A 254 16.25 -2.85 -8.23
CA HIS A 254 16.77 -3.85 -9.15
C HIS A 254 17.75 -3.25 -10.15
N GLY A 255 17.38 -2.11 -10.76
CA GLY A 255 18.21 -1.43 -11.76
C GLY A 255 19.56 -0.96 -11.20
N LEU A 256 19.57 -0.39 -9.99
CA LEU A 256 20.77 0.22 -9.42
C LEU A 256 21.55 -0.71 -8.48
N CYS A 257 20.87 -1.65 -7.82
CA CYS A 257 21.48 -2.52 -6.81
C CYS A 257 21.48 -4.02 -7.14
N VAL A 258 20.96 -4.42 -8.30
CA VAL A 258 21.04 -5.82 -8.74
C VAL A 258 21.78 -5.89 -10.06
N SER A 259 21.35 -5.13 -11.07
CA SER A 259 21.99 -5.17 -12.39
C SER A 259 23.35 -4.49 -12.47
N GLU A 260 23.58 -3.43 -11.69
CA GLU A 260 24.86 -2.71 -11.65
C GLU A 260 25.86 -3.32 -10.65
N PHE A 261 25.47 -4.37 -9.92
CA PHE A 261 26.41 -5.06 -9.04
C PHE A 261 27.46 -5.77 -9.91
N PRO A 262 28.77 -5.62 -9.62
CA PRO A 262 29.81 -6.29 -10.39
C PRO A 262 29.68 -7.81 -10.24
N LEU A 263 29.17 -8.46 -11.30
CA LEU A 263 28.93 -9.90 -11.32
C LEU A 263 30.25 -10.69 -11.48
N GLU A 264 31.28 -10.06 -12.03
CA GLU A 264 32.62 -10.61 -12.23
C GLU A 264 33.65 -9.54 -11.86
N ASP A 265 34.76 -9.92 -11.23
CA ASP A 265 35.95 -9.08 -11.16
C ASP A 265 36.68 -9.01 -12.51
N ALA A 266 37.57 -8.02 -12.62
CA ALA A 266 38.47 -7.87 -13.76
C ALA A 266 39.25 -9.16 -14.08
N ASP A 267 39.60 -9.94 -13.05
CA ASP A 267 40.37 -11.19 -13.20
C ASP A 267 39.48 -12.43 -13.39
N LYS A 268 38.14 -12.29 -13.39
CA LYS A 268 37.16 -13.39 -13.46
C LYS A 268 37.45 -14.51 -12.45
N THR A 269 37.90 -14.14 -11.25
CA THR A 269 38.10 -15.07 -10.14
C THR A 269 36.78 -15.45 -9.49
N PHE A 270 35.79 -14.57 -9.49
CA PHE A 270 34.50 -14.82 -8.88
C PHE A 270 33.32 -14.50 -9.78
N LYS A 271 32.20 -15.16 -9.50
CA LYS A 271 30.90 -14.90 -10.09
C LYS A 271 29.86 -14.72 -9.01
N ILE A 272 29.05 -13.68 -9.14
CA ILE A 272 27.93 -13.41 -8.24
C ILE A 272 26.65 -13.42 -9.06
N ASN A 273 25.69 -14.24 -8.65
CA ASN A 273 24.36 -14.28 -9.28
C ASN A 273 23.34 -13.68 -8.32
N LEU A 274 23.12 -12.37 -8.40
CA LEU A 274 22.08 -11.70 -7.60
C LEU A 274 20.70 -11.88 -8.22
N ARG A 275 19.70 -12.05 -7.36
CA ARG A 275 18.28 -12.11 -7.70
C ARG A 275 17.48 -11.29 -6.71
N LEU A 276 16.23 -11.00 -7.08
CA LEU A 276 15.29 -10.36 -6.16
C LEU A 276 15.10 -11.23 -4.91
N GLY A 277 15.32 -10.65 -3.75
CA GLY A 277 15.20 -11.32 -2.46
C GLY A 277 13.76 -11.35 -1.97
N THR A 278 13.55 -11.95 -0.80
CA THR A 278 12.23 -12.04 -0.16
C THR A 278 11.62 -10.67 0.11
N GLY A 279 12.42 -9.69 0.57
CA GLY A 279 11.99 -8.31 0.80
C GLY A 279 11.43 -7.66 -0.47
N GLY A 280 12.16 -7.76 -1.58
CA GLY A 280 11.72 -7.23 -2.88
C GLY A 280 10.45 -7.92 -3.41
N ALA A 281 10.36 -9.25 -3.25
CA ALA A 281 9.18 -10.02 -3.65
C ALA A 281 7.92 -9.67 -2.83
N LEU A 282 8.07 -9.42 -1.52
CA LEU A 282 6.98 -8.97 -0.66
C LEU A 282 6.46 -7.59 -1.08
N VAL A 283 7.36 -6.66 -1.43
CA VAL A 283 6.98 -5.33 -1.95
C VAL A 283 6.25 -5.43 -3.30
N ALA A 284 6.75 -6.25 -4.22
CA ALA A 284 6.08 -6.49 -5.51
C ALA A 284 4.68 -7.11 -5.35
N SER A 285 4.55 -8.05 -4.42
CA SER A 285 3.26 -8.66 -4.06
C SER A 285 2.31 -7.62 -3.46
N ALA A 286 2.82 -6.75 -2.58
CA ALA A 286 2.05 -5.66 -2.00
C ALA A 286 1.54 -4.68 -3.08
N SER A 287 2.35 -4.40 -4.10
CA SER A 287 1.93 -3.59 -5.25
C SER A 287 0.77 -4.24 -6.02
N SER A 288 0.87 -5.54 -6.28
CA SER A 288 -0.18 -6.31 -6.97
C SER A 288 -1.50 -6.27 -6.20
N ILE A 289 -1.46 -6.37 -4.86
CA ILE A 289 -2.65 -6.26 -4.01
C ILE A 289 -3.28 -4.86 -4.10
N ASN A 290 -2.47 -3.78 -4.12
CA ASN A 290 -3.01 -2.43 -4.35
C ASN A 290 -3.73 -2.32 -5.69
N ALA A 291 -3.18 -2.91 -6.76
CA ALA A 291 -3.84 -2.93 -8.06
C ALA A 291 -5.20 -3.66 -7.99
N MET A 292 -5.28 -4.77 -7.24
CA MET A 292 -6.56 -5.44 -6.98
C MET A 292 -7.54 -4.55 -6.20
N ASN A 293 -7.08 -3.81 -5.19
CA ASN A 293 -7.91 -2.84 -4.46
C ASN A 293 -8.45 -1.73 -5.37
N VAL A 294 -7.66 -1.23 -6.32
CA VAL A 294 -8.14 -0.29 -7.35
C VAL A 294 -9.33 -0.89 -8.10
N VAL A 295 -9.23 -2.14 -8.54
CA VAL A 295 -10.31 -2.84 -9.25
C VAL A 295 -11.55 -2.97 -8.37
N ILE A 296 -11.41 -3.39 -7.10
CA ILE A 296 -12.54 -3.51 -6.16
C ILE A 296 -13.24 -2.15 -5.98
N HIS A 297 -12.46 -1.09 -5.71
CA HIS A 297 -13.02 0.25 -5.56
C HIS A 297 -13.68 0.76 -6.83
N TRP A 298 -13.14 0.45 -8.00
CA TRP A 298 -13.72 0.77 -9.30
C TRP A 298 -15.09 0.12 -9.47
N MET A 299 -15.18 -1.17 -9.17
CA MET A 299 -16.37 -2.00 -9.33
C MET A 299 -17.51 -1.60 -8.39
N VAL A 300 -17.23 -1.09 -7.19
CA VAL A 300 -18.25 -0.66 -6.23
C VAL A 300 -18.69 0.79 -6.52
N PRO A 301 -19.92 1.03 -7.03
CA PRO A 301 -20.42 2.37 -7.28
C PRO A 301 -20.77 3.08 -5.97
N VAL A 302 -20.69 4.40 -5.99
CA VAL A 302 -21.24 5.26 -4.93
C VAL A 302 -22.79 5.19 -5.02
N PRO A 303 -23.54 5.24 -3.89
CA PRO A 303 -25.01 5.19 -3.93
C PRO A 303 -25.58 6.26 -4.86
N GLU A 304 -26.61 5.92 -5.63
CA GLU A 304 -27.18 6.83 -6.63
C GLU A 304 -27.65 8.16 -6.02
N ALA A 305 -28.17 8.12 -4.79
CA ALA A 305 -28.58 9.30 -4.03
C ALA A 305 -27.46 10.34 -3.84
N ARG A 306 -26.18 9.93 -3.89
CA ARG A 306 -25.03 10.82 -3.67
C ARG A 306 -24.49 11.48 -4.93
N TRP A 307 -24.84 10.98 -6.12
CA TRP A 307 -24.41 11.58 -7.39
C TRP A 307 -25.57 12.01 -8.29
N LYS A 308 -26.82 11.67 -8.00
CA LYS A 308 -27.99 12.19 -8.73
C LYS A 308 -28.45 13.57 -8.25
N THR A 309 -28.18 13.93 -7.00
CA THR A 309 -28.49 15.25 -6.44
C THR A 309 -27.52 16.31 -6.97
N HIS A 310 -27.69 16.71 -8.22
CA HIS A 310 -27.12 17.94 -8.77
C HIS A 310 -27.96 19.18 -8.40
N GLY A 311 -29.05 19.03 -7.66
CA GLY A 311 -29.82 20.13 -7.09
C GLY A 311 -29.17 20.71 -5.81
N PRO A 312 -29.57 21.91 -5.36
CA PRO A 312 -29.34 22.32 -3.98
C PRO A 312 -29.76 21.17 -3.05
N VAL A 313 -29.06 21.02 -1.92
CA VAL A 313 -29.38 20.01 -0.90
C VAL A 313 -30.73 20.37 -0.30
N GLU A 314 -31.82 20.15 -1.02
CA GLU A 314 -33.10 19.86 -0.42
C GLU A 314 -32.87 18.60 0.42
N GLU A 315 -33.33 18.71 1.65
CA GLU A 315 -33.15 17.75 2.74
C GLU A 315 -33.13 16.31 2.21
N ASP A 316 -31.98 15.66 2.37
CA ASP A 316 -31.74 14.27 1.96
C ASP A 316 -32.93 13.40 2.42
N PRO A 317 -33.83 12.95 1.52
CA PRO A 317 -34.99 12.17 1.92
C PRO A 317 -34.57 10.82 2.51
N ALA A 318 -33.29 10.40 2.38
CA ALA A 318 -32.74 9.23 3.06
C ALA A 318 -32.40 9.46 4.55
N ALA A 319 -32.58 10.68 5.07
CA ALA A 319 -32.67 10.95 6.50
C ALA A 319 -34.07 10.68 7.06
N GLY A 320 -35.10 10.60 6.21
CA GLY A 320 -36.43 10.09 6.52
C GLY A 320 -36.55 8.63 6.13
N ASP A 321 -36.69 7.74 7.11
CA ASP A 321 -37.23 6.39 6.94
C ASP A 321 -36.55 5.47 5.90
N TRP A 322 -35.37 4.97 6.27
CA TRP A 322 -35.18 3.53 6.08
C TRP A 322 -36.29 2.82 6.89
N PRO A 323 -37.00 1.81 6.34
CA PRO A 323 -38.02 1.11 7.09
C PRO A 323 -37.39 0.64 8.40
N SER A 324 -37.76 1.30 9.50
CA SER A 324 -37.40 0.81 10.81
C SER A 324 -37.94 -0.61 10.87
N ILE A 325 -37.14 -1.53 11.40
CA ILE A 325 -37.63 -2.83 11.85
C ILE A 325 -38.58 -2.53 13.05
N ARG A 326 -39.74 -1.94 12.78
CA ARG A 326 -40.86 -1.74 13.69
C ARG A 326 -41.89 -2.81 13.34
N GLY A 327 -41.50 -4.03 13.66
CA GLY A 327 -42.41 -5.12 14.03
C GLY A 327 -42.08 -5.67 15.43
N ALA A 328 -41.19 -5.00 16.18
CA ALA A 328 -40.93 -5.29 17.57
C ALA A 328 -41.45 -4.13 18.41
N ASP A 329 -42.46 -4.40 19.21
CA ASP A 329 -43.18 -3.45 20.06
C ASP A 329 -42.23 -2.61 20.91
N ALA A 330 -42.23 -1.30 20.66
CA ALA A 330 -41.45 -0.31 21.38
C ALA A 330 -42.12 0.16 22.69
N SER A 331 -43.15 -0.56 23.17
CA SER A 331 -43.91 -0.21 24.37
C SER A 331 -43.26 -0.67 25.68
N SER A 332 -42.10 -1.34 25.66
CA SER A 332 -41.45 -1.87 26.86
C SER A 332 -40.12 -1.20 27.25
N VAL A 333 -39.76 -0.04 26.68
CA VAL A 333 -38.52 0.65 27.06
C VAL A 333 -38.86 1.86 27.93
N VAL A 334 -38.75 1.66 29.25
CA VAL A 334 -38.82 2.73 30.25
C VAL A 334 -37.61 3.66 30.04
N PRO A 335 -37.80 4.99 29.92
CA PRO A 335 -36.68 5.91 29.79
C PRO A 335 -35.83 5.91 31.07
N PHE A 336 -34.51 5.83 30.87
CA PHE A 336 -33.51 5.92 31.92
C PHE A 336 -33.42 7.37 32.41
N ASP A 337 -34.03 7.68 33.55
CA ASP A 337 -33.90 8.96 34.23
C ASP A 337 -32.53 9.02 34.92
N GLY A 338 -31.65 9.90 34.44
CA GLY A 338 -30.21 9.92 34.70
C GLY A 338 -29.79 10.32 36.11
N THR A 339 -30.40 9.76 37.15
CA THR A 339 -29.94 9.92 38.53
C THR A 339 -28.95 8.80 38.90
N ILE A 340 -27.68 9.16 39.05
CA ILE A 340 -26.67 8.35 39.73
C ILE A 340 -26.67 8.78 41.21
N PRO A 341 -27.00 7.91 42.18
CA PRO A 341 -26.89 8.24 43.59
C PRO A 341 -25.42 8.15 44.03
N GLY A 342 -24.86 9.29 44.45
CA GLY A 342 -23.59 9.36 45.17
C GLY A 342 -22.33 9.33 44.30
N GLY A 343 -21.77 10.50 44.00
CA GLY A 343 -20.45 10.60 43.36
C GLY A 343 -19.91 12.01 43.42
N LYS A 344 -18.97 12.24 44.34
CA LYS A 344 -18.33 13.54 44.61
C LYS A 344 -17.58 14.07 43.39
N THR A 345 -17.67 15.39 43.22
CA THR A 345 -16.92 16.21 42.27
C THR A 345 -15.41 16.07 42.50
N LEU A 346 -14.67 15.61 41.49
CA LEU A 346 -13.21 15.72 41.44
C LEU A 346 -12.85 16.81 40.42
N ALA A 347 -12.57 17.98 40.95
CA ALA A 347 -11.91 19.06 40.24
C ALA A 347 -10.42 18.71 40.03
N GLY A 348 -9.90 19.04 38.85
CA GLY A 348 -8.47 19.20 38.63
C GLY A 348 -7.77 18.10 37.83
N ALA A 349 -7.64 18.31 36.53
CA ALA A 349 -6.48 17.83 35.78
C ALA A 349 -6.22 18.76 34.57
N PRO A 350 -4.96 19.19 34.35
CA PRO A 350 -4.61 20.22 33.37
C PRO A 350 -4.54 19.69 31.94
N ARG A 351 -4.83 20.58 30.98
CA ARG A 351 -4.67 20.37 29.53
C ARG A 351 -3.20 20.24 29.18
N ALA A 352 -2.80 19.08 28.63
CA ALA A 352 -1.53 18.93 27.93
C ALA A 352 -1.72 19.26 26.43
N SER A 353 -1.09 20.36 26.01
CA SER A 353 -0.92 20.75 24.61
C SER A 353 0.33 20.07 24.08
N VAL A 354 0.20 19.18 23.09
CA VAL A 354 1.33 18.66 22.31
C VAL A 354 1.19 19.18 20.89
N ALA A 355 1.92 20.26 20.60
CA ALA A 355 2.12 20.80 19.27
C ALA A 355 3.59 21.23 19.15
N SER A 356 4.19 20.87 18.01
CA SER A 356 5.44 21.38 17.45
C SER A 356 6.76 21.16 18.20
N GLN A 357 7.48 20.10 17.80
CA GLN A 357 8.93 20.16 17.62
C GLN A 357 9.32 19.43 16.33
N LEU A 358 9.35 20.17 15.23
CA LEU A 358 10.12 19.81 14.04
C LEU A 358 10.64 21.13 13.44
N MET A 359 11.91 21.15 13.04
CA MET A 359 12.61 22.22 12.31
C MET A 359 13.15 23.40 13.13
N GLN A 360 14.24 23.18 13.87
CA GLN A 360 15.38 24.12 13.90
C GLN A 360 16.70 23.35 14.03
N SER A 361 17.32 23.04 12.90
CA SER A 361 18.77 22.81 12.83
C SER A 361 19.30 23.82 11.82
N LYS A 362 19.84 24.92 12.35
CA LYS A 362 20.57 25.93 11.60
C LYS A 362 21.86 26.22 12.36
N ASP A 363 22.93 26.24 11.57
CA ASP A 363 24.19 26.96 11.77
C ASP A 363 25.14 26.49 12.88
N GLY A 364 26.17 25.76 12.45
CA GLY A 364 27.31 25.39 13.26
C GLY A 364 28.56 25.13 12.41
N SER A 365 29.24 26.22 12.07
CA SER A 365 30.70 26.37 12.01
C SER A 365 31.56 25.33 11.27
N GLN A 366 32.27 25.77 10.22
CA GLN A 366 33.73 25.58 10.19
C GLN A 366 34.41 26.60 9.25
N LYS A 367 34.99 27.63 9.88
CA LYS A 367 36.06 28.46 9.33
C LYS A 367 37.40 27.95 9.90
N GLY A 368 38.35 27.67 9.01
CA GLY A 368 39.78 27.91 9.23
C GLY A 368 40.61 26.75 9.79
N LYS A 369 41.62 26.30 9.03
CA LYS A 369 42.97 26.88 9.09
C LYS A 369 43.86 26.29 7.98
N GLN A 370 44.47 27.19 7.21
CA GLN A 370 45.75 26.98 6.56
C GLN A 370 46.85 27.04 7.64
N ASN A 371 47.81 26.13 7.54
CA ASN A 371 49.24 26.37 7.77
C ASN A 371 50.01 25.31 6.98
#